data_AF-A0A822HP03-F1
#
_entry.id   AF-A0A822HP03-F1
#
_cell.length_a   1.000
_cell.length_b   1.000
_cell.length_c   1.000
_cell.angle_alpha   90.00
_cell.angle_beta   90.00
_cell.angle_gamma   90.00
#
_symmetry.space_group_name_H-M   'P 1'
#
loop_
_entity.id
_entity.type
_entity.pdbx_description
1 polymer ?
#
loop_
_entity_poly.entity_id
_entity_poly.type
_entity_poly.pdbx_seq_one_letter_code
_entity_poly.pdbx_strand_id
1 'polypeptide(L)'
;NIYATTASNAEESSYACYFDEKRQTYLGDLYSVVWMEDSDVEKINQESLYQQYLIAKRKTNTSHVMQYGDLILGKTHNVSEFQSTENFQHNFIQNYDNNIFQYDVLNF
;
A
#
# COMPACT_ATOMS: atom_id res chain seq x y z
N ASN A 1 11.85 0.64 16.95
CA ASN A 1 11.03 1.80 16.52
C ASN A 1 9.82 1.28 15.75
N ILE A 2 8.66 1.94 15.87
CA ILE A 2 7.39 1.50 15.27
C ILE A 2 6.75 2.69 14.57
N TYR A 3 6.27 2.48 13.34
CA TYR A 3 5.44 3.40 12.57
C TYR A 3 4.11 2.71 12.27
N ALA A 4 3.00 3.44 12.35
CA ALA A 4 1.67 2.89 12.10
C ALA A 4 0.80 3.88 11.34
N THR A 5 -0.09 3.36 10.50
CA THR A 5 -1.17 4.13 9.87
C THR A 5 -2.50 3.44 10.14
N THR A 6 -3.60 4.20 10.18
CA THR A 6 -4.95 3.68 10.44
C THR A 6 -5.94 4.23 9.41
N ALA A 7 -6.94 3.41 9.05
CA ALA A 7 -7.98 3.78 8.09
C ALA A 7 -8.86 4.96 8.54
N SER A 8 -9.06 5.09 9.85
CA SER A 8 -9.92 6.09 10.48
C SER A 8 -9.30 6.63 11.77
N ASN A 9 -9.84 7.74 12.24
CA ASN A 9 -9.58 8.24 13.58
C ASN A 9 -10.39 7.47 14.65
N ALA A 10 -10.29 7.88 15.91
CA ALA A 10 -10.92 7.19 17.04
C ALA A 10 -12.45 7.39 17.14
N GLU A 11 -13.03 8.30 16.37
CA GLU A 11 -14.41 8.76 16.49
C GLU A 11 -15.28 8.38 15.28
N GLU A 12 -14.73 7.65 14.31
CA GLU A 12 -15.43 7.29 13.08
C GLU A 12 -15.12 5.85 12.63
N SER A 13 -15.99 5.33 11.76
CA SER A 13 -15.79 4.03 11.13
C SER A 13 -14.97 4.13 9.83
N SER A 14 -14.34 3.03 9.44
CA SER A 14 -13.89 2.81 8.06
C SER A 14 -15.07 2.45 7.16
N TYR A 15 -14.83 2.39 5.85
CA TYR A 15 -15.89 2.17 4.85
C TYR A 15 -15.52 1.05 3.88
N ALA A 16 -16.51 0.22 3.55
CA ALA A 16 -16.42 -0.77 2.51
C ALA A 16 -16.48 -0.13 1.10
N CYS A 17 -15.96 -0.81 0.10
CA CYS A 17 -15.98 -0.42 -1.31
C CYS A 17 -16.14 -1.64 -2.23
N TYR A 18 -16.42 -1.38 -3.51
CA TYR A 18 -16.63 -2.41 -4.53
C TYR A 18 -17.74 -3.41 -4.18
N PHE A 19 -18.98 -2.94 -4.19
CA PHE A 19 -20.13 -3.84 -4.09
C PHE A 19 -20.24 -4.70 -5.34
N ASP A 20 -20.25 -6.03 -5.18
CA ASP A 20 -20.41 -6.99 -6.26
C ASP A 20 -21.84 -7.53 -6.28
N GLU A 21 -22.61 -7.19 -7.32
CA GLU A 21 -24.02 -7.59 -7.45
C GLU A 21 -24.20 -9.12 -7.54
N LYS A 22 -23.23 -9.84 -8.10
CA LYS A 22 -23.34 -11.29 -8.23
C LYS A 22 -23.23 -11.99 -6.88
N ARG A 23 -22.33 -11.53 -6.01
CA ARG A 23 -22.06 -12.08 -4.68
C ARG A 23 -22.88 -11.40 -3.59
N GLN A 24 -23.56 -10.29 -3.89
CA GLN A 24 -24.34 -9.50 -2.93
C GLN A 24 -23.52 -9.09 -1.70
N THR A 25 -22.27 -8.70 -1.91
CA THR A 25 -21.34 -8.28 -0.85
C THR A 25 -20.34 -7.25 -1.36
N TYR A 26 -19.70 -6.52 -0.44
CA TYR A 26 -18.52 -5.70 -0.73
C TYR A 26 -17.27 -6.57 -0.81
N LEU A 27 -16.36 -6.24 -1.73
CA LEU A 27 -15.13 -6.99 -1.97
C LEU A 27 -13.90 -6.38 -1.28
N GLY A 28 -14.00 -5.15 -0.79
CA GLY A 28 -12.88 -4.52 -0.10
C GLY A 28 -13.29 -3.42 0.87
N ASP A 29 -12.31 -2.91 1.58
CA ASP A 29 -12.38 -1.72 2.43
C ASP A 29 -11.61 -0.59 1.75
N LEU A 30 -12.17 0.63 1.71
CA LEU A 30 -11.64 1.73 0.90
C LEU A 30 -10.18 2.02 1.22
N TYR A 31 -9.83 2.16 2.51
CA TYR A 31 -8.43 2.39 2.90
C TYR A 31 -7.52 1.25 2.45
N SER A 32 -7.96 0.00 2.67
CA SER A 32 -7.17 -1.19 2.38
C SER A 32 -6.86 -1.31 0.89
N VAL A 33 -7.91 -1.23 0.07
CA VAL A 33 -7.80 -1.25 -1.39
C VAL A 33 -6.89 -0.13 -1.86
N VAL A 34 -7.08 1.09 -1.35
CA VAL A 34 -6.32 2.26 -1.81
C VAL A 34 -4.81 2.09 -1.65
N TRP A 35 -4.32 1.56 -0.53
CA TRP A 35 -2.87 1.37 -0.36
C TRP A 35 -2.36 0.12 -1.09
N MET A 36 -3.17 -0.94 -1.21
CA MET A 36 -2.78 -2.15 -1.95
C MET A 36 -2.66 -1.88 -3.45
N GLU A 37 -3.67 -1.24 -4.05
CA GLU A 37 -3.65 -0.89 -5.49
C GLU A 37 -2.55 0.12 -5.83
N ASP A 38 -2.17 0.96 -4.87
CA ASP A 38 -1.02 1.86 -5.00
C ASP A 38 0.29 1.08 -5.05
N SER A 39 0.50 0.15 -4.11
CA SER A 39 1.65 -0.76 -4.11
C SER A 39 1.73 -1.65 -5.36
N ASP A 40 0.61 -2.03 -5.97
CA ASP A 40 0.57 -2.86 -7.18
C ASP A 40 1.10 -2.13 -8.43
N VAL A 41 1.03 -0.79 -8.47
CA VAL A 41 1.36 0.00 -9.67
C VAL A 41 2.55 0.94 -9.50
N GLU A 42 2.82 1.39 -8.28
CA GLU A 42 3.90 2.32 -7.99
C GLU A 42 5.26 1.62 -7.87
N LYS A 43 6.33 2.41 -8.05
CA LYS A 43 7.69 1.93 -7.81
C LYS A 43 7.96 1.95 -6.31
N ILE A 44 7.58 0.86 -5.62
CA ILE A 44 7.70 0.75 -4.15
C ILE A 44 9.14 0.88 -3.61
N ASN A 45 10.16 0.78 -4.48
CA ASN A 45 11.56 1.04 -4.15
C ASN A 45 11.96 2.52 -4.18
N GLN A 46 11.08 3.39 -4.69
CA GLN A 46 11.25 4.85 -4.77
C GLN A 46 10.18 5.59 -3.96
N GLU A 47 9.12 4.89 -3.56
CA GLU A 47 8.07 5.41 -2.71
C GLU A 47 8.40 5.22 -1.23
N SER A 48 8.42 6.32 -0.48
CA SER A 48 8.48 6.29 0.99
C SER A 48 7.14 5.89 1.61
N LEU A 49 7.16 5.27 2.78
CA LEU A 49 5.95 4.99 3.57
C LEU A 49 5.08 6.24 3.79
N TYR A 50 5.70 7.42 3.92
CA TYR A 50 5.00 8.70 4.06
C TYR A 50 4.29 9.13 2.78
N GLN A 51 4.86 8.87 1.60
CA GLN A 51 4.18 9.13 0.32
C GLN A 51 2.96 8.23 0.17
N GLN A 52 3.10 6.93 0.44
CA GLN A 52 1.97 5.99 0.43
C GLN A 52 0.88 6.42 1.42
N TYR A 53 1.26 6.85 2.63
CA TYR A 53 0.33 7.43 3.60
C TYR A 53 -0.43 8.65 3.05
N LEU A 54 0.26 9.58 2.38
CA LEU A 54 -0.39 10.77 1.81
C LEU A 54 -1.35 10.40 0.69
N ILE A 55 -1.02 9.39 -0.13
CA ILE A 55 -1.91 8.88 -1.16
C ILE A 55 -3.14 8.24 -0.52
N ALA A 56 -2.93 7.33 0.45
CA ALA A 56 -3.98 6.67 1.19
C ALA A 56 -4.93 7.67 1.87
N LYS A 57 -4.38 8.68 2.52
CA LYS A 57 -5.13 9.76 3.18
C LYS A 57 -5.93 10.61 2.21
N ARG A 58 -5.40 10.90 1.02
CA ARG A 58 -6.10 11.71 0.03
C ARG A 58 -7.24 10.94 -0.66
N LYS A 59 -7.01 9.65 -0.96
CA LYS A 59 -7.96 8.81 -1.72
C LYS A 59 -9.03 8.19 -0.82
N THR A 60 -8.75 7.91 0.46
CA THR A 60 -9.74 7.44 1.44
C THR A 60 -10.55 8.63 1.97
N ASN A 61 -11.48 9.14 1.17
CA ASN A 61 -12.22 10.37 1.47
C ASN A 61 -13.47 10.19 2.35
N THR A 62 -13.73 8.96 2.83
CA THR A 62 -14.86 8.62 3.70
C THR A 62 -14.51 8.60 5.18
N SER A 63 -13.22 8.65 5.52
CA SER A 63 -12.68 8.66 6.89
C SER A 63 -11.36 9.44 6.95
N HIS A 64 -10.84 9.68 8.15
CA HIS A 64 -9.58 10.37 8.39
C HIS A 64 -8.46 9.37 8.61
N VAL A 65 -7.66 9.13 7.58
CA VAL A 65 -6.45 8.31 7.71
C VAL A 65 -5.43 8.99 8.61
N MET A 66 -4.97 8.26 9.63
CA MET A 66 -4.04 8.76 10.65
C MET A 66 -2.69 8.05 10.56
N GLN A 67 -1.64 8.69 11.11
CA GLN A 67 -0.32 8.10 11.28
C GLN A 67 0.20 8.35 12.70
N TYR A 68 0.95 7.40 13.24
CA TYR A 68 1.41 7.39 14.62
C TYR A 68 2.82 6.81 14.75
N GLY A 69 3.42 6.99 15.93
CA GLY A 69 4.72 6.44 16.29
C GLY A 69 5.89 7.27 15.74
N ASP A 70 6.94 6.59 15.31
CA ASP A 70 8.15 7.22 14.77
C ASP A 70 7.94 7.65 13.32
N LEU A 71 7.49 8.89 13.14
CA LEU A 71 7.22 9.48 11.82
C LEU A 71 8.49 9.66 10.97
N ILE A 72 9.68 9.58 11.56
CA ILE A 72 10.93 9.62 10.80
C ILE A 72 11.03 8.37 9.93
N LEU A 73 10.67 7.19 10.46
CA LEU A 73 10.63 5.95 9.69
C LEU A 73 9.77 6.10 8.43
N GLY A 74 8.59 6.72 8.58
CA GLY A 74 7.69 6.98 7.46
C GLY A 74 8.37 7.76 6.32
N LYS A 75 9.21 8.74 6.67
CA LYS A 75 9.88 9.62 5.69
C LYS A 75 11.18 9.06 5.13
N THR A 76 11.86 8.18 5.87
CA THR A 76 13.21 7.73 5.53
C THR A 76 13.28 6.33 4.95
N HIS A 77 12.22 5.53 5.09
CA HIS A 77 12.18 4.16 4.57
C HIS A 77 11.17 4.05 3.43
N ASN A 78 11.54 3.24 2.44
CA ASN A 78 10.71 2.95 1.28
C ASN A 78 9.76 1.79 1.56
N VAL A 79 8.63 1.77 0.84
CA VAL A 79 7.60 0.73 0.94
C VAL A 79 8.20 -0.67 0.72
N SER A 80 9.16 -0.79 -0.20
CA SER A 80 9.85 -2.04 -0.51
C SER A 80 10.53 -2.69 0.70
N GLU A 81 10.98 -1.92 1.69
CA GLU A 81 11.64 -2.46 2.89
C GLU A 81 10.68 -3.27 3.79
N PHE A 82 9.36 -3.10 3.58
CA PHE A 82 8.32 -3.75 4.38
C PHE A 82 7.40 -4.66 3.56
N GLN A 83 7.23 -4.37 2.27
CA GLN A 83 6.27 -5.08 1.41
C GLN A 83 6.95 -5.95 0.33
N SER A 84 8.28 -5.98 0.24
CA SER A 84 9.01 -6.85 -0.70
C SER A 84 9.76 -7.97 0.02
N THR A 85 9.92 -9.10 -0.67
CA THR A 85 10.76 -10.23 -0.24
C THR A 85 12.23 -10.06 -0.64
N GLU A 86 12.54 -9.08 -1.49
CA GLU A 86 13.91 -8.83 -1.91
C GLU A 86 14.66 -8.05 -0.83
N ASN A 87 15.63 -8.72 -0.19
CA ASN A 87 16.63 -8.08 0.66
C ASN A 87 17.44 -7.10 -0.18
N PHE A 88 17.02 -5.83 -0.22
CA PHE A 88 17.78 -4.76 -0.82
C PHE A 88 18.97 -4.40 0.08
N GLN A 89 20.02 -5.23 0.02
CA GLN A 89 21.38 -4.73 0.12
C GLN A 89 22.26 -5.31 -0.99
N HIS A 90 22.66 -4.39 -1.87
CA HIS A 90 23.89 -4.32 -2.65
C HIS A 90 24.16 -5.43 -3.68
N ASN A 91 23.96 -5.11 -4.96
CA ASN A 91 25.09 -4.77 -5.84
C ASN A 91 24.64 -4.24 -7.20
N PHE A 92 25.27 -3.13 -7.61
CA PHE A 92 25.49 -2.84 -9.01
C PHE A 92 26.05 -4.10 -9.71
N ILE A 93 25.61 -4.34 -10.95
CA ILE A 93 26.19 -5.21 -12.00
C ILE A 93 25.52 -6.60 -12.21
N GLN A 94 24.64 -6.58 -13.23
CA GLN A 94 24.54 -7.49 -14.40
C GLN A 94 23.50 -8.62 -14.37
N ASN A 95 22.52 -8.45 -15.27
CA ASN A 95 21.81 -9.45 -16.06
C ASN A 95 21.18 -10.61 -15.28
N TYR A 96 19.84 -10.69 -15.24
CA TYR A 96 19.12 -11.93 -15.57
C TYR A 96 17.60 -11.67 -15.74
N ASP A 97 17.15 -11.90 -16.97
CA ASP A 97 15.83 -12.35 -17.46
C ASP A 97 14.54 -11.52 -17.32
N ASN A 98 14.22 -10.87 -18.46
CA ASN A 98 12.90 -10.34 -18.85
C ASN A 98 11.89 -11.46 -19.17
N ASN A 99 11.48 -12.31 -18.22
CA ASN A 99 10.46 -13.33 -18.55
C ASN A 99 9.53 -13.84 -17.42
N ILE A 100 9.43 -13.17 -16.26
CA ILE A 100 8.64 -13.73 -15.14
C ILE A 100 7.35 -12.95 -14.80
N PHE A 101 7.11 -11.75 -15.35
CA PHE A 101 5.93 -10.95 -14.96
C PHE A 101 4.68 -11.09 -15.85
N GLN A 102 4.55 -12.16 -16.66
CA GLN A 102 3.40 -12.27 -17.58
C GLN A 102 2.23 -13.15 -17.10
N TYR A 103 2.31 -13.78 -15.94
CA TYR A 103 1.20 -14.59 -15.42
C TYR A 103 1.07 -14.36 -13.94
N ASP A 104 0.15 -13.46 -13.54
CA ASP A 104 -0.68 -13.56 -12.31
C ASP A 104 -1.46 -12.26 -12.01
N VAL A 105 -1.94 -11.55 -13.05
CA VAL A 105 -2.97 -10.50 -12.87
C VAL A 105 -4.06 -10.64 -13.93
N LEU A 106 -4.65 -11.82 -14.01
CA LEU A 106 -5.96 -12.00 -14.64
C LEU A 106 -6.79 -12.92 -13.73
N ASN A 107 -7.94 -12.39 -13.32
CA ASN A 107 -8.94 -12.94 -12.40
C ASN A 107 -8.77 -12.52 -10.95
N PHE A 108 -9.20 -11.31 -10.60
CA PHE A 108 -10.46 -11.10 -9.88
C PHE A 108 -11.09 -9.76 -10.29
#